data_AF-A0A543DZM0-F1
#
_entry.id   AF-A0A543DZM0-F1
#
_cell.length_a   1.000
_cell.length_b   1.000
_cell.length_c   1.000
_cell.angle_alpha   90.00
_cell.angle_beta   90.00
_cell.angle_gamma   90.00
#
_symmetry.space_group_name_H-M   'P 1'
#
loop_
_entity.id
_entity.type
_entity.pdbx_description
1 polymer ?
#
loop_
_entity_poly.entity_id
_entity_poly.type
_entity_poly.pdbx_seq_one_letter_code
_entity_poly.pdbx_strand_id
1 'polypeptide(L)' 'MESADRGAADSLWDTCVVYVERRQRWWWNAWRPSTVTELSGFAESEEQARREMARAVVAAGPSPSTHVVRSAYP' A
#
# COMPACT_ATOMS: atom_id res chain seq x y z
N MET A 1 -22.62 -22.95 4.80
CA MET A 1 -21.19 -22.64 4.52
C MET A 1 -21.10 -21.14 4.54
N GLU A 2 -21.02 -20.59 5.74
CA GLU A 2 -21.21 -19.18 6.05
C GLU A 2 -19.85 -18.49 6.19
N SER A 3 -19.74 -17.38 5.46
CA SER A 3 -19.14 -16.11 5.89
C SER A 3 -17.70 -16.14 6.39
N ALA A 4 -16.80 -16.00 5.40
CA ALA A 4 -15.76 -14.98 5.36
C ALA A 4 -14.97 -14.70 6.67
N ASP A 5 -13.79 -15.31 6.73
CA ASP A 5 -12.52 -14.56 6.76
C ASP A 5 -12.51 -13.28 7.64
N ARG A 6 -12.78 -13.42 8.93
CA ARG A 6 -12.52 -12.38 9.94
C ARG A 6 -11.18 -12.62 10.64
N GLY A 7 -10.13 -12.78 9.84
CA GLY A 7 -8.79 -13.13 10.34
C GLY A 7 -7.60 -12.43 9.68
N ALA A 8 -7.78 -11.66 8.59
CA ALA A 8 -6.64 -11.10 7.83
C ALA A 8 -6.75 -9.59 7.54
N ALA A 9 -7.61 -8.85 8.26
CA ALA A 9 -7.86 -7.43 7.99
C ALA A 9 -6.82 -6.45 8.57
N ASP A 10 -5.70 -6.91 9.11
CA ASP A 10 -4.76 -6.05 9.86
C ASP A 10 -3.55 -5.57 9.03
N SER A 11 -3.34 -6.06 7.80
CA SER A 11 -2.13 -5.73 7.02
C SER A 11 -2.27 -5.74 5.49
N LEU A 12 -3.49 -5.82 4.95
CA LEU A 12 -3.67 -5.70 3.49
C LEU A 12 -3.67 -4.23 3.06
N TRP A 13 -2.85 -3.94 2.06
CA TRP A 13 -2.94 -2.70 1.29
C TRP A 13 -4.21 -2.75 0.44
N ASP A 14 -5.05 -1.73 0.54
CA ASP A 14 -6.10 -1.46 -0.43
C ASP A 14 -5.44 -0.91 -1.69
N THR A 15 -5.59 -1.59 -2.83
CA THR A 15 -4.87 -1.25 -4.06
C THR A 15 -5.83 -0.97 -5.20
N CYS A 16 -5.51 0.04 -6.00
CA CYS A 16 -6.32 0.47 -7.13
C CYS A 16 -5.41 0.85 -8.31
N VAL A 17 -5.80 0.44 -9.52
CA VAL A 17 -5.16 0.84 -10.77
C VAL A 17 -6.26 1.26 -11.73
N VAL A 18 -6.20 2.49 -12.23
CA VAL A 18 -7.19 3.03 -13.16
C VAL A 18 -6.51 3.77 -14.30
N TYR A 19 -7.12 3.72 -15.48
CA TYR A 19 -6.69 4.51 -16.61
C TYR A 19 -7.24 5.93 -16.51
N VAL A 20 -6.36 6.92 -16.61
CA VAL A 20 -6.71 8.34 -16.57
C VAL A 20 -6.67 8.90 -17.99
N GLU A 21 -7.82 8.89 -18.67
CA GLU A 21 -7.94 9.28 -20.09
C GLU A 21 -7.35 10.67 -20.37
N ARG A 22 -7.64 11.66 -19.51
CA ARG A 22 -7.13 13.05 -19.64
C ARG A 22 -5.59 13.15 -19.65
N ARG A 23 -4.89 12.15 -19.13
CA ARG A 23 -3.42 12.10 -19.07
C ARG A 23 -2.83 11.00 -19.97
N GLN A 24 -3.68 10.20 -20.61
CA GLN A 24 -3.33 8.97 -21.31
C GLN A 24 -2.35 8.08 -20.53
N ARG A 25 -2.54 8.00 -19.21
CA ARG A 25 -1.63 7.29 -18.29
C ARG A 25 -2.42 6.47 -17.30
N TRP A 26 -1.79 5.41 -16.82
CA TRP A 26 -2.31 4.58 -15.74
C TRP A 26 -1.93 5.20 -14.41
N TRP A 27 -2.91 5.47 -13.57
CA TRP A 27 -2.68 5.87 -12.19
C TRP A 27 -2.87 4.66 -11.29
N TRP A 28 -1.98 4.51 -10.32
CA TRP A 28 -2.11 3.49 -9.29
C TRP A 28 -2.07 4.13 -7.91
N ASN A 29 -2.76 3.50 -6.99
CA ASN A 29 -2.82 3.86 -5.58
C ASN A 29 -2.77 2.62 -4.71
N ALA A 30 -2.06 2.72 -3.61
CA ALA A 30 -2.05 1.75 -2.54
C ALA A 30 -2.22 2.49 -1.22
N TRP A 31 -3.27 2.14 -0.48
CA TRP A 31 -3.58 2.71 0.81
C TRP A 31 -3.53 1.65 1.90
N ARG A 32 -2.85 1.95 3.00
CA ARG A 32 -2.77 1.09 4.17
C ARG A 32 -3.54 1.75 5.31
N PRO A 33 -4.75 1.25 5.67
CA PRO A 33 -5.56 1.82 6.74
C PRO A 33 -4.84 1.80 8.08
N SER A 34 -4.13 0.71 8.41
CA SER A 34 -3.51 0.52 9.72
C SER A 34 -2.46 1.57 10.08
N THR A 35 -1.77 2.13 9.08
CA THR A 35 -0.71 3.14 9.26
C THR A 35 -1.04 4.46 8.59
N VAL A 36 -2.26 4.58 8.04
CA VAL A 36 -2.73 5.72 7.24
C VAL A 36 -1.69 6.11 6.17
N THR A 37 -1.06 5.11 5.56
CA THR A 37 -0.01 5.32 4.56
C THR A 37 -0.63 5.25 3.17
N GLU A 38 -0.41 6.26 2.36
CA GLU A 38 -0.84 6.30 0.97
C GLU A 38 0.38 6.35 0.05
N LEU A 39 0.38 5.48 -0.96
CA LEU A 39 1.36 5.44 -2.03
C LEU A 39 0.62 5.58 -3.35
N SER A 40 1.08 6.44 -4.23
CA SER A 40 0.48 6.57 -5.56
C SER A 40 1.52 6.93 -6.60
N GLY A 41 1.18 6.66 -7.86
CA GLY A 41 2.06 6.93 -8.98
C GLY A 41 1.35 6.86 -10.33
N PHE A 42 2.09 7.20 -11.37
CA PHE A 42 1.63 7.10 -12.75
C PHE A 42 2.58 6.22 -13.56
N ALA A 43 2.02 5.43 -14.47
CA ALA A 43 2.76 4.59 -15.40
C ALA A 43 2.18 4.68 -16.81
N GLU A 44 2.95 4.22 -17.79
CA GLU A 44 2.57 4.27 -19.21
C GLU A 44 1.71 3.07 -19.62
N SER A 45 1.69 2.00 -18.82
CA SER A 45 0.90 0.79 -19.07
C SER A 45 0.35 0.19 -17.77
N GLU A 46 -0.73 -0.59 -17.87
CA GLU A 46 -1.36 -1.25 -16.73
C GLU A 46 -0.37 -2.18 -15.99
N GLU A 47 0.43 -2.93 -16.74
CA GLU A 47 1.42 -3.86 -16.20
C GLU A 47 2.57 -3.14 -15.50
N GLN A 48 2.92 -1.94 -15.98
CA GLN A 48 3.92 -1.10 -15.33
C GLN A 48 3.34 -0.53 -14.03
N ALA A 49 2.11 -0.02 -14.05
CA ALA A 49 1.42 0.48 -12.87
C ALA A 49 1.35 -0.58 -11.77
N ARG A 50 0.94 -1.82 -12.11
CA ARG A 50 0.91 -2.94 -11.18
C ARG A 50 2.29 -3.28 -10.61
N ARG A 51 3.33 -3.29 -11.45
CA ARG A 51 4.70 -3.59 -11.01
C ARG A 51 5.26 -2.51 -10.07
N GLU A 52 5.04 -1.24 -10.40
CA GLU A 52 5.48 -0.13 -9.55
C GLU A 52 4.73 -0.09 -8.23
N MET A 53 3.40 -0.30 -8.27
CA MET A 53 2.57 -0.41 -7.07
C MET A 53 3.04 -1.54 -6.15
N ALA A 54 3.25 -2.75 -6.69
CA ALA A 54 3.74 -3.88 -5.92
C ALA A 54 5.13 -3.61 -5.31
N ARG A 55 6.03 -2.97 -6.07
CA ARG A 55 7.34 -2.54 -5.55
C ARG A 55 7.21 -1.52 -4.42
N ALA A 56 6.33 -0.55 -4.56
CA ALA A 56 6.09 0.48 -3.55
C ALA A 56 5.52 -0.11 -2.26
N VAL A 57 4.54 -1.02 -2.38
CA VAL A 57 3.97 -1.78 -1.26
C VAL A 57 5.02 -2.62 -0.53
N VAL A 58 5.87 -3.33 -1.28
CA VAL A 58 6.97 -4.13 -0.69
C VAL A 58 8.01 -3.24 -0.02
N ALA A 59 8.38 -2.12 -0.64
CA ALA A 59 9.35 -1.17 -0.10
C ALA A 59 8.82 -0.48 1.17
N ALA A 60 7.51 -0.19 1.22
CA ALA A 60 6.88 0.36 2.40
C ALA A 60 6.84 -0.64 3.56
N GLY A 61 6.73 -1.95 3.25
CA GLY A 61 6.88 -3.06 4.19
C GLY A 61 5.96 -2.98 5.43
N PRO A 62 6.02 -3.96 6.34
CA PRO A 62 5.69 -3.72 7.73
C PRO A 62 6.84 -2.92 8.33
N SER A 63 6.66 -1.63 8.65
CA SER A 63 7.71 -0.85 9.31
C SER A 63 8.28 -1.61 10.51
N PRO A 64 9.58 -1.94 10.54
CA PRO A 64 10.23 -2.32 11.79
C PRO A 64 10.47 -1.02 12.56
N SER A 65 9.45 -0.53 13.27
CA SER A 65 9.61 0.57 14.21
C SER A 65 8.99 0.24 15.54
N THR A 66 9.37 -0.92 16.07
CA THR A 66 9.49 -1.12 17.52
C THR A 66 10.96 -0.91 17.90
N HIS A 67 11.47 0.31 17.68
CA HIS A 67 12.52 0.81 18.54
C HIS A 67 11.80 1.66 19.59
N VAL A 68 11.18 0.97 20.56
CA VAL A 68 10.87 1.59 21.84
C VAL A 68 12.22 1.87 22.47
N VAL A 69 12.85 2.98 22.10
CA VAL A 69 13.80 3.63 22.98
C VAL A 69 12.95 4.10 24.15
N ARG A 70 12.77 3.24 25.17
CA ARG A 70 12.57 3.71 26.53
C ARG A 70 13.86 4.47 26.83
N SER A 71 13.87 5.77 26.53
CA SER A 71 14.73 6.71 27.23
C SER A 71 14.30 6.66 28.68
N ALA A 72 14.86 5.70 29.42
CA ALA A 72 15.01 5.82 30.85
C ALA A 72 15.93 7.01 31.06
N TYR A 73 15.37 8.07 31.61
CA TYR A 73 16.09 9.18 32.20
C TYR A 73 15.33 9.59 33.46
N PRO A 74 16.05 9.99 34.51
CA PRO A 74 16.95 9.18 35.34
C PRO A 74 16.27 8.67 36.63
#